data_AF-A0AAV8WXS3-F1
#
_entry.id   AF-A0AAV8WXS3-F1
#
_cell.length_a   1.000
_cell.length_b   1.000
_cell.length_c   1.000
_cell.angle_alpha   90.00
_cell.angle_beta   90.00
_cell.angle_gamma   90.00
#
_symmetry.space_group_name_H-M   'P 1'
#
loop_
_entity.id
_entity.type
_entity.pdbx_description
1 polymer ?
#
loop_
_entity_poly.entity_id
_entity_poly.type
_entity_poly.pdbx_seq_one_letter_code
_entity_poly.pdbx_strand_id
1 'polypeptide(L)' 'MTENIPVSSPSSEENACELNFVNTTKCLETGRFVVAISLKMFVESLGECFDQAKSRFISLERKLLKRSAT' A
#
# COMPACT_ATOMS: atom_id res chain seq x y z
N MET A 1 36.40 16.70 -0.87
CA MET A 1 35.78 16.78 0.48
C MET A 1 34.99 15.51 0.68
N THR A 2 35.53 14.56 1.44
CA THR A 2 34.77 13.38 1.91
C THR A 2 34.32 13.70 3.32
N GLU A 3 33.01 13.89 3.52
CA GLU A 3 32.46 14.07 4.87
C GLU A 3 32.69 12.79 5.67
N ASN A 4 33.41 12.91 6.80
CA ASN A 4 33.57 11.84 7.77
C ASN A 4 32.26 11.70 8.56
N ILE A 5 31.37 10.86 8.06
CA ILE A 5 30.15 10.49 8.78
C ILE A 5 30.56 9.56 9.92
N PRO A 6 30.23 9.86 11.20
CA PRO A 6 30.51 8.96 12.30
C PRO A 6 29.79 7.63 12.06
N VAL A 7 30.55 6.54 11.97
CA VAL A 7 30.00 5.21 11.73
C VAL A 7 29.47 4.67 13.06
N SER A 8 28.24 5.04 13.43
CA SER A 8 27.51 4.37 14.51
C SER A 8 26.87 3.09 13.99
N SER A 9 26.75 2.08 14.85
CA SER A 9 25.95 0.89 14.54
C SER A 9 24.49 1.31 14.27
N PRO A 10 23.87 0.87 13.16
CA PRO A 10 22.49 1.23 12.85
C PRO A 10 21.55 0.70 13.93
N SER A 11 20.56 1.52 14.28
CA SER A 11 19.46 1.16 15.16
C SER A 11 18.61 0.03 14.57
N SER A 12 17.79 -0.60 15.41
CA SER A 12 16.84 -1.62 14.93
C SER A 12 15.87 -1.06 13.87
N GLU A 13 15.50 0.21 13.99
CA GLU A 13 14.59 0.86 13.06
C GLU A 13 15.26 1.10 11.70
N GLU A 14 16.50 1.58 11.71
CA GLU A 14 17.29 1.77 10.48
C GLU A 14 17.51 0.46 9.73
N ASN A 15 17.84 -0.62 10.44
CA ASN A 15 17.97 -1.95 9.84
C ASN A 15 16.64 -2.45 9.24
N ALA A 16 15.52 -2.22 9.93
CA ALA A 16 14.20 -2.62 9.43
C ALA A 16 13.80 -1.80 8.18
N CYS A 17 14.15 -0.51 8.14
CA CYS A 17 13.92 0.36 6.99
C CYS A 17 14.72 -0.13 5.78
N GLU A 18 16.02 -0.38 5.95
CA GLU A 18 16.89 -0.88 4.89
C GLU A 18 16.39 -2.22 4.34
N LEU A 19 16.03 -3.15 5.23
CA LEU A 19 15.48 -4.44 4.84
C LEU A 19 14.20 -4.29 4.02
N ASN A 20 13.30 -3.39 4.42
CA ASN A 20 12.08 -3.10 3.65
C ASN A 20 12.42 -2.51 2.28
N PHE A 21 13.35 -1.57 2.19
CA PHE A 21 13.77 -0.98 0.93
C PHE A 21 14.35 -2.03 -0.03
N VAL A 22 15.31 -2.85 0.44
CA VAL A 22 15.92 -3.93 -0.36
C VAL A 22 14.88 -4.94 -0.84
N ASN A 23 13.94 -5.33 0.02
CA ASN A 23 12.94 -6.33 -0.32
C ASN A 23 11.86 -5.82 -1.27
N THR A 24 11.56 -4.51 -1.24
CA THR A 24 10.46 -3.94 -2.02
C THR A 24 10.94 -3.20 -3.27
N THR A 25 12.19 -2.74 -3.32
CA THR A 25 12.67 -1.89 -4.42
C THR A 25 13.65 -2.63 -5.32
N LYS A 26 13.41 -2.59 -6.64
CA LYS A 26 14.33 -3.12 -7.64
C LYS A 26 14.47 -2.18 -8.84
N CYS A 27 15.67 -2.14 -9.41
CA CYS A 27 15.93 -1.48 -10.69
C CYS A 27 15.81 -2.51 -11.81
N LEU A 28 14.97 -2.22 -12.80
CA LEU A 28 14.84 -3.06 -13.99
C LEU A 28 15.97 -2.75 -14.98
N GLU A 29 16.23 -3.68 -15.89
CA GLU A 29 17.19 -3.50 -17.00
C GLU A 29 16.91 -2.26 -17.86
N THR A 30 15.64 -1.81 -17.90
CA THR A 30 15.23 -0.56 -18.55
C THR A 30 15.64 0.73 -17.82
N GLY A 31 16.31 0.63 -16.66
CA GLY A 31 16.65 1.76 -15.78
C GLY A 31 15.48 2.28 -14.94
N ARG A 32 14.32 1.62 -14.98
CA ARG A 32 13.14 1.97 -14.17
C ARG A 32 13.20 1.34 -12.79
N PHE A 33 12.90 2.13 -11.76
CA PHE A 33 12.72 1.64 -10.41
C PHE A 33 11.29 1.14 -10.19
N VAL A 34 11.14 -0.02 -9.57
CA VAL A 34 9.86 -0.62 -9.20
C VAL A 34 9.86 -0.86 -7.70
N VAL A 35 8.79 -0.42 -7.06
CA VAL A 35 8.53 -0.64 -5.63
C VAL A 35 7.35 -1.58 -5.48
N ALA A 36 7.55 -2.71 -4.82
CA ALA A 36 6.52 -3.65 -4.44
C ALA A 36 5.83 -3.13 -3.18
N ILE A 37 4.63 -2.60 -3.36
CA ILE A 37 3.78 -2.25 -2.22
C ILE A 37 3.20 -3.53 -1.66
N SER A 38 3.47 -3.81 -0.39
CA SER A 38 2.81 -4.88 0.35
C SER A 38 1.32 -4.58 0.45
N LEU A 39 0.54 -5.10 -0.49
CA LEU A 39 -0.91 -5.18 -0.34
C LEU A 39 -1.15 -6.09 0.87
N LYS A 40 -1.84 -5.56 1.88
CA LYS A 40 -2.13 -6.35 3.08
C LYS A 40 -2.91 -7.60 2.63
N MET A 41 -2.28 -8.78 2.74
CA MET A 41 -2.83 -10.00 2.13
C MET A 41 -4.10 -10.50 2.83
N PHE A 42 -4.32 -10.10 4.08
CA PHE A 42 -5.44 -10.58 4.87
C PHE A 42 -6.62 -9.61 4.79
N VAL A 43 -7.78 -10.13 4.39
CA VAL A 43 -9.04 -9.36 4.30
C VAL A 43 -9.39 -8.67 5.62
N GLU A 44 -9.04 -9.29 6.75
CA GLU A 44 -9.23 -8.75 8.11
C GLU A 44 -8.55 -7.40 8.33
N SER A 45 -7.46 -7.14 7.59
CA SER A 45 -6.68 -5.90 7.70
C SER A 45 -7.24 -4.73 6.88
N LEU A 46 -8.30 -4.97 6.10
CA LEU A 46 -9.04 -3.97 5.33
C LEU A 46 -10.16 -3.32 6.16
N GLY A 47 -10.35 -3.72 7.41
CA GLY A 47 -11.34 -3.14 8.32
C GLY A 47 -12.75 -3.14 7.70
N GLU A 48 -13.44 -2.01 7.77
CA GLU A 48 -14.82 -1.86 7.30
C GLU A 48 -14.94 -1.60 5.78
N CYS A 49 -13.86 -1.70 5.00
CA CYS A 49 -13.90 -1.41 3.57
C CYS A 49 -14.96 -2.23 2.82
N PHE A 50 -15.14 -3.51 3.19
CA PHE A 50 -16.16 -4.36 2.60
C PHE A 50 -17.58 -3.86 2.89
N ASP A 51 -17.89 -3.59 4.15
CA ASP A 51 -19.23 -3.15 4.57
C ASP A 51 -19.58 -1.79 3.97
N GLN A 52 -18.61 -0.88 3.89
CA GLN A 52 -18.77 0.40 3.22
C GLN A 52 -19.06 0.23 1.73
N ALA A 53 -18.30 -0.63 1.03
CA ALA A 53 -18.52 -0.90 -0.38
C ALA A 53 -19.90 -1.53 -0.63
N LYS A 54 -20.29 -2.51 0.20
CA LYS A 54 -21.60 -3.18 0.13
C LYS A 54 -22.76 -2.21 0.36
N SER A 55 -22.66 -1.36 1.37
CA SER A 55 -23.68 -0.35 1.66
C SER A 55 -23.88 0.63 0.48
N ARG A 56 -22.76 1.09 -0.11
CA ARG A 56 -22.78 1.96 -1.30
C ARG A 56 -23.40 1.27 -2.50
N PHE A 57 -23.04 0.01 -2.73
CA PHE A 57 -23.59 -0.81 -3.81
C PHE A 57 -25.12 -0.95 -3.70
N ILE A 58 -25.63 -1.35 -2.54
CA ILE A 58 -27.09 -1.51 -2.31
C ILE A 58 -27.81 -0.17 -2.46
N SER A 59 -27.22 0.94 -1.98
CA SER A 59 -27.79 2.28 -2.15
C SER A 59 -27.93 2.66 -3.62
N LEU A 60 -26.93 2.33 -4.43
CA LEU A 60 -26.96 2.55 -5.89
C LEU A 60 -28.07 1.74 -6.55
N GLU A 61 -28.21 0.45 -6.23
CA GLU A 61 -29.28 -0.39 -6.80
C GLU A 61 -30.67 0.18 -6.51
N ARG A 62 -30.92 0.61 -5.26
CA ARG A 62 -32.20 1.23 -4.89
C ARG A 62 -32.48 2.52 -5.69
N LYS A 63 -31.44 3.35 -5.88
CA LYS A 63 -31.57 4.59 -6.66
C LYS A 63 -31.85 4.31 -8.14
N LEU A 64 -31.20 3.30 -8.72
CA LEU A 64 -31.41 2.90 -10.11
C LEU A 64 -32.82 2.35 -10.32
N LEU A 65 -33.29 1.46 -9.45
CA LEU A 65 -34.66 0.92 -9.51
C LEU A 65 -35.72 2.01 -9.40
N LYS A 66 -35.52 2.99 -8.51
CA LYS A 66 -36.42 4.14 -8.40
C LYS A 66 -36.45 4.96 -9.70
N ARG A 67 -35.30 5.12 -10.36
CA ARG A 67 -35.18 5.92 -11.60
C ARG A 67 -35.74 5.20 -12.82
N SER A 68 -35.76 3.87 -12.86
CA SER A 68 -36.38 3.10 -13.94
C SER A 68 -37.89 2.93 -13.81
N ALA A 69 -38.47 3.26 -12.65
CA ALA A 69 -39.90 3.17 -12.38
C ALA A 69 -40.70 4.45 -12.72
N THR A 70 -40.06 5.42 -13.39
CA THR A 70 -40.66 6.68 -13.88
C THR A 70 -40.45 6.75 -15.38
#